data_AF-A0A4Q4MYF5-F1
#
_entry.id   AF-A0A4Q4MYF5-F1
#
_cell.length_a   1.000
_cell.length_b   1.000
_cell.length_c   1.000
_cell.angle_alpha   90.00
_cell.angle_beta   90.00
_cell.angle_gamma   90.00
#
_symmetry.space_group_name_H-M   'P 1'
#
loop_
_entity.id
_entity.type
_entity.pdbx_description
1 polymer ?
#
loop_
_entity_poly.entity_id
_entity_poly.type
_entity_poly.pdbx_seq_one_letter_code
_entity_poly.pdbx_strand_id
1 'polypeptide(L)'
;MVGYEYASEVRPGLSHSELRFAEKIPRDSAWTSNPPFYPVFAEFDGPGKDVMMGTGTLLRALLPSATAEARQSISSYSGNTLIVDVKVTCHTPSATDLYTDSTYGHINGTVTPSDDSIQHQVSCLRGGTTIYQLNQGVNMPSGLLKSQFETSTAPGAVLLVTIEDFGGRDTGDWLHLPTKNLSLSICYAPWDAAILSVNLIGDANRTEPMLEYGRSMERYKTSAVVQHFLPTGNSTIRQMMTMEKPHSLLGNLPPRYRRSVVQSHTGGQFALAKGGSGPLPGGWMAFMSGDPLVTMLRRLPGNYANISHVMAADPTLAAIFNNTLETSSISWAMSSLITILSMLNYHSQQPAFDWVDNITVSFFENVLFLGDYVGLTIVLWVLAAHFVVMATLIVMFVRDTRSTLLGKAWSALAQVLESQEVEEHIVGASEKTDSEISKELQKSQQGGLRARVEHRGGSFEVVR
;
A
#
# COMPACT_ATOMS: atom_id res chain seq x y z
N MET A 1 -11.12 -12.55 -12.53
CA MET A 1 -10.24 -13.21 -11.54
C MET A 1 -11.16 -13.91 -10.56
N VAL A 2 -11.25 -15.23 -10.59
CA VAL A 2 -12.00 -16.00 -9.60
C VAL A 2 -10.92 -16.63 -8.72
N GLY A 3 -10.60 -16.00 -7.60
CA GLY A 3 -9.78 -16.62 -6.58
C GLY A 3 -10.56 -17.79 -5.99
N TYR A 4 -9.94 -18.96 -5.88
CA TYR A 4 -10.56 -20.06 -5.15
C TYR A 4 -10.74 -19.64 -3.67
N GLU A 5 -11.91 -19.91 -3.11
CA GLU A 5 -12.14 -19.72 -1.68
C GLU A 5 -11.55 -20.90 -0.92
N TYR A 6 -10.72 -20.60 0.07
CA TYR A 6 -10.08 -21.55 0.95
C TYR A 6 -10.66 -21.42 2.36
N ALA A 7 -11.00 -22.55 2.98
CA ALA A 7 -11.23 -22.58 4.41
C ALA A 7 -9.89 -22.47 5.13
N SER A 8 -9.78 -21.53 6.07
CA SER A 8 -8.58 -21.31 6.88
C SER A 8 -8.95 -21.16 8.35
N GLU A 9 -7.99 -21.43 9.22
CA GLU A 9 -8.10 -21.15 10.65
C GLU A 9 -7.31 -19.88 10.98
N VAL A 10 -7.88 -18.99 11.78
CA VAL A 10 -7.19 -17.80 12.28
C VAL A 10 -7.38 -17.63 13.77
N ARG A 11 -6.55 -16.78 14.37
CA ARG A 11 -6.65 -16.42 15.78
C ARG A 11 -6.94 -14.93 15.92
N PRO A 12 -8.21 -14.52 16.00
CA PRO A 12 -8.57 -13.10 16.07
C PRO A 12 -8.42 -12.50 17.47
N GLY A 13 -8.13 -13.31 18.49
CA GLY A 13 -7.94 -12.82 19.86
C GLY A 13 -7.70 -13.92 20.90
N LEU A 14 -7.79 -13.52 22.17
CA LEU A 14 -7.66 -14.43 23.30
C LEU A 14 -8.96 -15.21 23.54
N SER A 15 -8.84 -16.51 23.79
CA SER A 15 -9.90 -17.41 24.21
C SER A 15 -10.26 -17.07 25.65
N HIS A 16 -11.54 -16.92 25.88
CA HIS A 16 -12.05 -16.50 27.18
C HIS A 16 -12.30 -17.75 28.03
N SER A 17 -11.23 -18.39 28.52
CA SER A 17 -11.40 -19.26 29.69
C SER A 17 -11.78 -18.38 30.88
N GLU A 18 -12.58 -18.89 31.82
CA GLU A 18 -13.17 -18.17 32.97
C GLU A 18 -12.14 -17.61 33.99
N LEU A 19 -10.91 -17.37 33.56
CA LEU A 19 -9.88 -16.70 34.33
C LEU A 19 -10.29 -15.24 34.51
N ARG A 20 -10.82 -14.94 35.70
CA ARG A 20 -11.09 -13.58 36.21
C ARG A 20 -9.89 -12.62 36.13
N PHE A 21 -8.73 -13.13 35.74
CA PHE A 21 -7.47 -12.44 35.55
C PHE A 21 -6.73 -13.12 34.39
N ALA A 22 -7.13 -12.87 33.14
CA ALA A 22 -6.22 -13.11 32.02
C ALA A 22 -5.01 -12.20 32.24
N GLU A 23 -3.91 -12.76 32.72
CA GLU A 23 -2.66 -12.06 32.97
C GLU A 23 -2.14 -11.56 31.62
N LYS A 24 -2.43 -10.28 31.29
CA LYS A 24 -1.85 -9.67 30.10
C LYS A 24 -0.34 -9.61 30.31
N ILE A 25 0.40 -10.05 29.29
CA ILE A 25 1.85 -9.86 29.22
C ILE A 25 2.12 -8.35 29.38
N PRO A 26 2.78 -7.90 30.47
CA PRO A 26 3.04 -6.49 30.69
C PRO A 26 3.85 -5.94 29.52
N ARG A 27 3.42 -4.80 28.97
CA ARG A 27 4.11 -4.08 27.90
C ARG A 27 4.14 -2.60 28.20
N ASP A 28 5.12 -1.92 27.62
CA ASP A 28 5.21 -0.47 27.66
C ASP A 28 4.03 0.18 26.95
N SER A 29 3.80 1.48 27.20
CA SER A 29 2.73 2.25 26.59
C SER A 29 2.86 2.21 25.06
N ALA A 30 1.76 1.95 24.34
CA ALA A 30 1.77 2.02 22.88
C ALA A 30 2.09 3.43 22.38
N TRP A 31 1.90 4.45 23.22
CA TRP A 31 2.25 5.83 22.92
C TRP A 31 3.76 6.10 22.87
N THR A 32 4.56 5.31 23.58
CA THR A 32 6.04 5.41 23.60
C THR A 32 6.71 4.37 22.71
N SER A 33 5.93 3.62 21.94
CA SER A 33 6.41 2.48 21.15
C SER A 33 6.24 2.76 19.66
N ASN A 34 7.32 2.59 18.89
CA ASN A 34 7.28 2.70 17.44
C ASN A 34 6.60 1.47 16.80
N PRO A 35 5.60 1.62 15.92
CA PRO A 35 5.12 0.54 15.07
C PRO A 35 6.22 0.11 14.09
N PRO A 36 6.67 -1.17 14.10
CA PRO A 36 7.67 -1.65 13.14
C PRO A 36 7.13 -1.71 11.71
N PHE A 37 5.81 -1.75 11.55
CA PHE A 37 5.09 -1.75 10.28
C PHE A 37 3.67 -1.18 10.47
N TYR A 38 3.01 -0.82 9.36
CA TYR A 38 1.64 -0.32 9.33
C TYR A 38 0.78 -1.33 8.54
N PRO A 39 0.15 -2.30 9.24
CA PRO A 39 -0.61 -3.38 8.61
C PRO A 39 -1.74 -2.88 7.71
N VAL A 40 -2.00 -3.60 6.63
CA VAL A 40 -3.25 -3.44 5.88
C VAL A 40 -4.42 -3.78 6.79
N PHE A 41 -5.45 -2.93 6.74
CA PHE A 41 -6.72 -3.11 7.41
C PHE A 41 -7.87 -3.04 6.40
N ALA A 42 -9.08 -3.38 6.85
CA ALA A 42 -10.29 -3.10 6.10
C ALA A 42 -11.07 -1.97 6.75
N GLU A 43 -11.75 -1.15 5.95
CA GLU A 43 -12.49 0.00 6.44
C GLU A 43 -13.95 -0.07 5.98
N PHE A 44 -14.85 0.24 6.91
CA PHE A 44 -16.23 0.55 6.61
C PHE A 44 -16.44 2.03 6.90
N ASP A 45 -16.70 2.78 5.85
CA ASP A 45 -17.13 4.18 5.90
C ASP A 45 -18.63 4.23 5.58
N GLY A 46 -19.44 4.51 6.60
CA GLY A 46 -20.90 4.58 6.45
C GLY A 46 -21.35 5.97 6.02
N PRO A 47 -22.45 6.12 5.26
CA PRO A 47 -22.99 7.44 4.91
C PRO A 47 -23.49 8.16 6.17
N GLY A 48 -22.61 8.91 6.83
CA GLY A 48 -22.89 9.73 7.99
C GLY A 48 -23.28 11.15 7.58
N LYS A 49 -24.30 11.72 8.23
CA LYS A 49 -24.73 13.12 8.04
C LYS A 49 -23.80 14.17 8.68
N ASP A 50 -22.81 13.75 9.47
CA ASP A 50 -21.92 14.60 10.29
C ASP A 50 -20.47 14.68 9.78
N VAL A 51 -20.26 14.60 8.45
CA VAL A 51 -18.92 14.76 7.87
C VAL A 51 -18.34 16.17 8.13
N MET A 52 -19.17 17.16 8.47
CA MET A 52 -18.72 18.54 8.66
C MET A 52 -17.89 18.81 9.92
N MET A 53 -17.96 17.99 10.98
CA MET A 53 -17.18 18.18 12.23
C MET A 53 -16.50 16.89 12.75
N GLY A 54 -16.41 15.85 11.93
CA GLY A 54 -15.87 14.55 12.36
C GLY A 54 -15.53 13.61 11.22
N THR A 55 -15.07 12.41 11.55
CA THR A 55 -14.78 11.36 10.57
C THR A 55 -16.03 10.62 10.08
N GLY A 56 -17.22 10.94 10.62
CA GLY A 56 -18.43 10.17 10.37
C GLY A 56 -18.39 8.76 11.00
N THR A 57 -19.16 7.83 10.45
CA THR A 57 -19.17 6.44 10.90
C THR A 57 -17.97 5.72 10.30
N LEU A 58 -16.97 5.42 11.14
CA LEU A 58 -15.71 4.84 10.69
C LEU A 58 -15.33 3.63 11.55
N LEU A 59 -15.34 2.45 10.92
CA LEU A 59 -14.91 1.20 11.53
C LEU A 59 -13.72 0.63 10.79
N ARG A 60 -12.72 0.13 11.52
CA ARG A 60 -11.54 -0.52 10.93
C ARG A 60 -11.35 -1.93 11.46
N ALA A 61 -11.28 -2.90 10.55
CA ALA A 61 -11.02 -4.30 10.86
C ALA A 61 -9.53 -4.63 10.71
N LEU A 62 -8.95 -5.21 11.75
CA LEU A 62 -7.54 -5.60 11.81
C LEU A 62 -7.40 -7.06 11.41
N LEU A 63 -6.66 -7.35 10.34
CA LEU A 63 -6.56 -8.71 9.80
C LEU A 63 -5.80 -9.65 10.78
N PRO A 64 -6.35 -10.84 11.10
CA PRO A 64 -5.77 -11.76 12.09
C PRO A 64 -4.65 -12.64 11.51
N SER A 65 -3.82 -12.07 10.63
CA SER A 65 -2.64 -12.74 10.07
C SER A 65 -1.36 -12.07 10.57
N ALA A 66 -0.35 -12.87 10.93
CA ALA A 66 0.90 -12.37 11.51
C ALA A 66 1.87 -11.84 10.45
N THR A 67 1.85 -12.40 9.23
CA THR A 67 2.77 -12.07 8.14
C THR A 67 2.21 -10.99 7.22
N ALA A 68 3.05 -10.06 6.78
CA ALA A 68 2.66 -9.00 5.85
C ALA A 68 2.22 -9.58 4.50
N GLU A 69 2.92 -10.61 4.02
CA GLU A 69 2.68 -11.27 2.74
C GLU A 69 1.23 -11.79 2.64
N ALA A 70 0.75 -12.45 3.69
CA ALA A 70 -0.63 -12.93 3.74
C ALA A 70 -1.63 -11.76 3.78
N ARG A 71 -1.43 -10.73 4.61
CA ARG A 71 -2.33 -9.57 4.68
C ARG A 71 -2.42 -8.81 3.36
N GLN A 72 -1.29 -8.69 2.67
CA GLN A 72 -1.16 -7.97 1.40
C GLN A 72 -1.82 -8.69 0.21
N SER A 73 -1.87 -10.02 0.25
CA SER A 73 -2.37 -10.88 -0.83
C SER A 73 -3.83 -11.32 -0.67
N ILE A 74 -4.45 -11.18 0.51
CA ILE A 74 -5.88 -11.51 0.69
C ILE A 74 -6.72 -10.70 -0.30
N SER A 75 -7.55 -11.34 -1.11
CA SER A 75 -8.53 -10.68 -1.99
C SER A 75 -9.92 -10.62 -1.36
N SER A 76 -10.36 -11.69 -0.69
CA SER A 76 -11.59 -11.71 0.11
C SER A 76 -11.36 -12.39 1.45
N TYR A 77 -12.08 -11.93 2.46
CA TYR A 77 -12.08 -12.51 3.81
C TYR A 77 -13.50 -12.50 4.34
N SER A 78 -14.00 -13.66 4.78
CA SER A 78 -15.28 -13.76 5.49
C SER A 78 -15.10 -14.59 6.77
N GLY A 79 -15.47 -14.00 7.91
CA GLY A 79 -15.31 -14.63 9.22
C GLY A 79 -15.09 -13.62 10.35
N ASN A 80 -14.80 -14.10 11.57
CA ASN A 80 -14.62 -13.18 12.69
C ASN A 80 -13.25 -12.50 12.64
N THR A 81 -13.25 -11.20 12.90
CA THR A 81 -12.02 -10.41 13.03
C THR A 81 -12.21 -9.29 14.05
N LEU A 82 -11.12 -8.71 14.54
CA LEU A 82 -11.20 -7.58 15.44
C LEU A 82 -11.57 -6.30 14.67
N ILE A 83 -12.68 -5.67 15.06
CA ILE A 83 -13.09 -4.36 14.57
C ILE A 83 -12.90 -3.32 15.67
N VAL A 84 -12.36 -2.16 15.29
CA VAL A 84 -12.19 -1.00 16.14
C VAL A 84 -13.09 0.13 15.64
N ASP A 85 -13.84 0.73 16.55
CA ASP A 85 -14.59 1.97 16.33
C ASP A 85 -13.64 3.15 16.47
N VAL A 86 -13.24 3.70 15.32
CA VAL A 86 -12.25 4.77 15.21
C VAL A 86 -12.92 6.10 14.82
N LYS A 87 -14.23 6.21 15.02
CA LYS A 87 -14.97 7.46 14.88
C LYS A 87 -14.36 8.50 15.82
N VAL A 88 -14.10 9.68 15.28
CA VAL A 88 -13.73 10.86 16.07
C VAL A 88 -14.57 12.05 15.65
N THR A 89 -15.08 12.76 16.65
CA THR A 89 -15.74 14.06 16.48
C THR A 89 -15.00 15.09 17.33
N CYS A 90 -14.56 16.19 16.72
CA CYS A 90 -13.87 17.26 17.42
C CYS A 90 -14.70 18.54 17.33
N HIS A 91 -14.68 19.32 18.40
CA HIS A 91 -15.43 20.56 18.51
C HIS A 91 -14.53 21.67 19.06
N THR A 92 -14.90 22.91 18.73
CA THR A 92 -14.35 24.08 19.41
C THR A 92 -14.82 24.11 20.86
N PRO A 93 -13.90 24.08 21.84
CA PRO A 93 -14.27 24.20 23.24
C PRO A 93 -14.63 25.63 23.62
N SER A 94 -15.49 25.77 24.63
CA SER A 94 -15.62 26.97 25.44
C SER A 94 -14.72 26.87 26.67
N ALA A 95 -14.08 27.98 27.00
CA ALA A 95 -13.01 28.08 27.97
C ALA A 95 -13.41 29.02 29.10
N THR A 96 -13.45 28.53 30.34
CA THR A 96 -13.66 29.37 31.54
C THR A 96 -12.51 29.21 32.52
N ASP A 97 -12.14 30.31 33.18
CA ASP A 97 -11.05 30.37 34.16
C ASP A 97 -9.71 29.79 33.65
N LEU A 98 -9.44 29.96 32.35
CA LEU A 98 -8.20 29.50 31.75
C LEU A 98 -7.05 30.44 32.09
N TYR A 99 -6.14 29.98 32.94
CA TYR A 99 -4.93 30.70 33.31
C TYR A 99 -3.69 29.84 33.10
N THR A 100 -2.58 30.54 32.85
CA THR A 100 -1.27 29.93 32.67
C THR A 100 -0.41 30.26 33.87
N ASP A 101 0.03 29.27 34.63
CA ASP A 101 1.03 29.47 35.68
C ASP A 101 2.40 29.69 35.03
N SER A 102 3.00 30.85 35.27
CA SER A 102 4.32 31.21 34.75
C SER A 102 5.45 30.38 35.35
N THR A 103 5.22 29.70 36.47
CA THR A 103 6.25 28.96 37.21
C THR A 103 6.62 27.63 36.55
N TYR A 104 5.65 26.98 35.88
CA TYR A 104 5.80 25.64 35.31
C TYR A 104 5.20 25.49 33.89
N GLY A 105 4.60 26.57 33.36
CA GLY A 105 3.88 26.50 32.09
C GLY A 105 2.61 25.65 32.17
N HIS A 106 2.01 25.48 33.36
CA HIS A 106 0.73 24.78 33.49
C HIS A 106 -0.40 25.64 32.91
N ILE A 107 -1.22 25.02 32.09
CA ILE A 107 -2.51 25.53 31.65
C ILE A 107 -3.55 24.88 32.56
N ASN A 108 -4.15 25.70 33.42
CA ASN A 108 -5.22 25.29 34.31
C ASN A 108 -6.51 25.99 33.91
N GLY A 109 -7.63 25.29 34.07
CA GLY A 109 -8.95 25.88 33.87
C GLY A 109 -10.00 24.82 33.64
N THR A 110 -11.15 25.27 33.15
CA THR A 110 -12.26 24.39 32.80
C THR A 110 -12.60 24.56 31.33
N VAL A 111 -12.74 23.44 30.66
CA VAL A 111 -13.15 23.37 29.26
C VAL A 111 -14.51 22.72 29.18
N THR A 112 -15.44 23.39 28.53
CA THR A 112 -16.75 22.85 28.17
C THR A 112 -16.85 22.69 26.65
N PRO A 113 -17.54 21.67 26.16
CA PRO A 113 -17.85 21.55 24.74
C PRO A 113 -18.90 22.61 24.38
N SER A 114 -18.90 23.12 23.14
CA SER A 114 -19.93 24.09 22.69
C SER A 114 -21.36 23.55 22.84
N ASP A 115 -21.53 22.23 22.63
CA ASP A 115 -22.84 21.58 22.56
C ASP A 115 -23.18 20.72 23.80
N ASP A 116 -22.32 20.71 24.83
CA ASP A 116 -22.52 19.88 26.02
C ASP A 116 -22.35 20.69 27.31
N SER A 117 -23.07 20.29 28.35
CA SER A 117 -23.07 20.93 29.67
C SER A 117 -21.96 20.43 30.60
N ILE A 118 -21.17 19.44 30.15
CA ILE A 118 -20.19 18.78 30.99
C ILE A 118 -18.87 19.55 31.01
N GLN A 119 -18.51 20.05 32.19
CA GLN A 119 -17.24 20.72 32.44
C GLN A 119 -16.13 19.69 32.69
N HIS A 120 -15.02 19.85 31.97
CA HIS A 120 -13.81 19.10 32.23
C HIS A 120 -12.74 20.01 32.85
N GLN A 121 -12.20 19.60 34.00
CA GLN A 121 -11.02 20.28 34.56
C GLN A 121 -9.78 19.91 33.77
N VAL A 122 -9.03 20.93 33.39
CA VAL A 122 -7.78 20.83 32.65
C VAL A 122 -6.66 21.29 33.57
N SER A 123 -5.63 20.46 33.69
CA SER A 123 -4.35 20.83 34.27
C SER A 123 -3.27 20.16 33.44
N CYS A 124 -2.72 20.90 32.49
CA CYS A 124 -1.93 20.34 31.40
C CYS A 124 -0.67 21.20 31.19
N LEU A 125 0.43 20.64 30.70
CA LEU A 125 1.67 21.41 30.46
C LEU A 125 1.69 22.03 29.07
N ARG A 126 2.25 23.22 28.99
CA ARG A 126 2.54 23.91 27.74
C ARG A 126 3.78 23.30 27.06
N GLY A 127 3.70 22.94 25.77
CA GLY A 127 4.87 22.38 25.06
C GLY A 127 4.61 21.90 23.63
N GLY A 128 4.34 22.83 22.72
CA GLY A 128 4.06 22.56 21.30
C GLY A 128 2.70 21.89 21.10
N THR A 129 2.70 20.81 20.32
CA THR A 129 1.52 19.95 20.15
C THR A 129 1.44 18.94 21.30
N THR A 130 0.34 18.96 22.05
CA THR A 130 0.10 18.00 23.14
C THR A 130 -1.30 17.41 23.08
N ILE A 131 -1.43 16.17 23.55
CA ILE A 131 -2.70 15.48 23.70
C ILE A 131 -2.88 15.17 25.18
N TYR A 132 -3.95 15.71 25.77
CA TYR A 132 -4.29 15.51 27.18
C TYR A 132 -5.55 14.66 27.29
N GLN A 133 -5.46 13.55 28.00
CA GLN A 133 -6.59 12.66 28.22
C GLN A 133 -7.37 13.14 29.44
N LEU A 134 -8.61 13.59 29.22
CA LEU A 134 -9.44 14.15 30.27
C LEU A 134 -10.00 13.06 31.17
N ASN A 135 -10.12 13.35 32.47
CA ASN A 135 -10.78 12.47 33.42
C ASN A 135 -12.26 12.33 33.06
N GLN A 136 -12.68 11.11 32.74
CA GLN A 136 -14.09 10.79 32.55
C GLN A 136 -14.70 10.30 33.87
N GLY A 137 -15.77 10.95 34.31
CA GLY A 137 -16.65 10.38 35.32
C GLY A 137 -17.32 9.11 34.76
N VAL A 138 -17.57 8.12 35.62
CA VAL A 138 -18.07 6.77 35.25
C VAL A 138 -19.46 6.77 34.54
N ASN A 139 -20.14 7.92 34.48
CA ASN A 139 -21.49 8.08 33.94
C ASN A 139 -21.60 9.29 32.99
N MET A 140 -20.87 9.32 31.87
CA MET A 140 -21.09 10.34 30.83
C MET A 140 -22.00 9.79 29.71
N PRO A 141 -23.27 10.22 29.61
CA PRO A 141 -24.17 9.83 28.54
C PRO A 141 -24.06 10.85 27.39
N SER A 142 -22.87 11.15 26.87
CA SER A 142 -22.79 11.95 25.65
C SER A 142 -22.97 11.02 24.44
N GLY A 143 -23.92 11.35 23.55
CA GLY A 143 -24.12 10.59 22.30
C GLY A 143 -22.86 10.55 21.41
N LEU A 144 -21.93 11.49 21.63
CA LEU A 144 -20.63 11.58 20.96
C LEU A 144 -19.68 10.44 21.35
N LEU A 145 -19.75 9.96 22.60
CA LEU A 145 -18.96 8.82 23.10
C LEU A 145 -19.65 7.46 22.84
N LYS A 146 -20.89 7.47 22.35
CA LYS A 146 -21.61 6.24 22.03
C LYS A 146 -20.96 5.55 20.83
N SER A 147 -20.49 4.33 21.07
CA SER A 147 -19.98 3.48 20.00
C SER A 147 -21.08 3.11 19.01
N GLN A 148 -20.67 2.88 17.76
CA GLN A 148 -21.52 2.36 16.70
C GLN A 148 -22.04 0.96 17.00
N PHE A 149 -21.33 0.20 17.84
CA PHE A 149 -21.73 -1.12 18.27
C PHE A 149 -23.01 -1.08 19.13
N GLU A 150 -24.07 -1.74 18.66
CA GLU A 150 -25.38 -1.75 19.31
C GLU A 150 -25.31 -2.36 20.72
N THR A 151 -25.93 -1.73 21.72
CA THR A 151 -25.81 -2.06 23.17
C THR A 151 -24.43 -1.89 23.79
N SER A 152 -23.49 -1.24 23.09
CA SER A 152 -22.18 -0.98 23.69
C SER A 152 -22.28 -0.06 24.91
N THR A 153 -21.48 -0.40 25.91
CA THR A 153 -21.35 0.30 27.18
C THR A 153 -19.88 0.58 27.50
N ALA A 154 -19.03 0.51 26.47
CA ALA A 154 -17.64 0.91 26.60
C ALA A 154 -17.56 2.40 26.95
N PRO A 155 -16.77 2.77 27.96
CA PRO A 155 -16.43 4.16 28.18
C PRO A 155 -15.51 4.61 27.04
N GLY A 156 -15.87 5.69 26.36
CA GLY A 156 -15.03 6.28 25.31
C GLY A 156 -13.85 7.06 25.88
N ALA A 157 -13.22 7.88 25.06
CA ALA A 157 -12.13 8.77 25.43
C ALA A 157 -12.49 10.22 25.06
N VAL A 158 -12.21 11.15 25.99
CA VAL A 158 -12.23 12.59 25.71
C VAL A 158 -10.79 13.09 25.74
N LEU A 159 -10.37 13.68 24.64
CA LEU A 159 -8.98 14.07 24.38
C LEU A 159 -8.97 15.57 24.07
N LEU A 160 -8.24 16.34 24.87
CA LEU A 160 -7.98 17.75 24.62
C LEU A 160 -6.66 17.85 23.84
N VAL A 161 -6.72 18.45 22.65
CA VAL A 161 -5.54 18.70 21.83
C VAL A 161 -5.17 20.17 21.94
N THR A 162 -3.90 20.42 22.25
CA THR A 162 -3.37 21.78 22.34
C THR A 162 -2.28 21.96 21.31
N ILE A 163 -2.24 23.10 20.65
CA ILE A 163 -1.16 23.48 19.74
C ILE A 163 -0.68 24.88 20.07
N GLU A 164 0.63 25.04 20.14
CA GLU A 164 1.26 26.35 20.17
C GLU A 164 1.49 26.85 18.75
N ASP A 165 1.14 28.12 18.50
CA ASP A 165 1.41 28.80 17.23
C ASP A 165 0.74 28.15 16.00
N PHE A 166 -0.57 27.92 16.10
CA PHE A 166 -1.37 27.48 14.95
C PHE A 166 -1.58 28.68 14.01
N GLY A 167 -0.70 28.83 13.01
CA GLY A 167 -0.63 29.97 12.09
C GLY A 167 -1.92 30.27 11.29
N GLY A 168 -2.94 30.81 11.94
CA GLY A 168 -4.10 31.46 11.34
C GLY A 168 -5.00 30.59 10.46
N ARG A 169 -4.92 29.26 10.52
CA ARG A 169 -5.91 28.39 9.82
C ARG A 169 -7.20 28.38 10.63
N ASP A 170 -8.12 29.26 10.23
CA ASP A 170 -9.47 29.41 10.77
C ASP A 170 -10.33 28.19 10.37
N THR A 171 -10.06 27.05 11.00
CA THR A 171 -10.89 25.85 10.91
C THR A 171 -11.79 25.87 12.13
N GLY A 172 -13.12 25.79 11.94
CA GLY A 172 -14.14 25.99 13.00
C GLY A 172 -14.11 25.00 14.17
N ASP A 173 -13.07 24.19 14.29
CA ASP A 173 -12.84 23.16 15.29
C ASP A 173 -11.85 23.60 16.40
N TRP A 174 -11.29 24.82 16.31
CA TRP A 174 -10.29 25.35 17.25
C TRP A 174 -10.77 26.58 17.99
N LEU A 175 -10.54 26.59 19.31
CA LEU A 175 -10.56 27.81 20.11
C LEU A 175 -9.17 28.43 20.08
N HIS A 176 -9.05 29.61 19.47
CA HIS A 176 -7.82 30.38 19.44
C HIS A 176 -7.74 31.35 20.62
N LEU A 177 -6.68 31.24 21.42
CA LEU A 177 -6.35 32.15 22.53
C LEU A 177 -5.14 33.00 22.13
N PRO A 178 -5.34 34.11 21.40
CA PRO A 178 -4.25 34.91 20.82
C PRO A 178 -3.34 35.54 21.88
N THR A 179 -3.89 35.90 23.05
CA THR A 179 -3.10 36.43 24.17
C THR A 179 -2.12 35.40 24.78
N LYS A 180 -2.29 34.12 24.45
CA LYS A 180 -1.51 33.00 24.96
C LYS A 180 -0.75 32.23 23.87
N ASN A 181 -0.90 32.59 22.59
CA ASN A 181 -0.42 31.84 21.42
C ASN A 181 -0.77 30.34 21.49
N LEU A 182 -2.01 30.04 21.89
CA LEU A 182 -2.48 28.70 22.19
C LEU A 182 -3.79 28.43 21.46
N SER A 183 -3.89 27.26 20.84
CA SER A 183 -5.11 26.77 20.21
C SER A 183 -5.56 25.47 20.89
N LEU A 184 -6.85 25.35 21.16
CA LEU A 184 -7.45 24.21 21.86
C LEU A 184 -8.55 23.58 21.01
N SER A 185 -8.59 22.25 20.93
CA SER A 185 -9.69 21.48 20.34
C SER A 185 -10.02 20.29 21.23
N ILE A 186 -11.31 19.99 21.41
CA ILE A 186 -11.75 18.84 22.22
C ILE A 186 -12.34 17.76 21.32
N CYS A 187 -11.82 16.54 21.45
CA CYS A 187 -12.18 15.41 20.61
C CYS A 187 -12.79 14.26 21.42
N TYR A 188 -13.84 13.68 20.87
CA TYR A 188 -14.56 12.53 21.41
C TYR A 188 -14.32 11.31 20.53
N ALA A 189 -13.93 10.21 21.14
CA ALA A 189 -13.77 8.94 20.45
C ALA A 189 -14.40 7.83 21.29
N PRO A 190 -15.33 7.01 20.74
CA PRO A 190 -15.77 5.81 21.44
C PRO A 190 -14.61 4.85 21.72
N TRP A 191 -13.64 4.74 20.80
CA TRP A 191 -12.46 3.88 20.89
C TRP A 191 -12.81 2.47 21.41
N ASP A 192 -13.94 1.93 20.97
CA ASP A 192 -14.41 0.60 21.37
C ASP A 192 -13.93 -0.45 20.37
N ALA A 193 -13.85 -1.71 20.79
CA ALA A 193 -13.42 -2.79 19.93
C ALA A 193 -14.15 -4.10 20.24
N ALA A 194 -14.44 -4.87 19.19
CA ALA A 194 -15.12 -6.14 19.29
C ALA A 194 -14.69 -7.09 18.18
N ILE A 195 -14.64 -8.40 18.49
CA ILE A 195 -14.43 -9.45 17.49
C ILE A 195 -15.77 -9.78 16.87
N LEU A 196 -15.90 -9.58 15.56
CA LEU A 196 -17.17 -9.61 14.83
C LEU A 196 -17.00 -10.29 13.46
N SER A 197 -18.06 -10.96 13.01
CA SER A 197 -18.11 -11.55 11.67
C SER A 197 -18.32 -10.48 10.61
N VAL A 198 -17.45 -10.47 9.60
CA VAL A 198 -17.42 -9.47 8.52
C VAL A 198 -17.09 -10.11 7.18
N ASN A 199 -17.47 -9.41 6.12
CA ASN A 199 -17.01 -9.66 4.76
C ASN A 199 -16.11 -8.50 4.32
N LEU A 200 -14.89 -8.82 3.91
CA LEU A 200 -13.89 -7.88 3.45
C LEU A 200 -13.54 -8.21 2.01
N ILE A 201 -13.45 -7.18 1.16
CA ILE A 201 -13.18 -7.31 -0.26
C ILE A 201 -12.04 -6.35 -0.61
N GLY A 202 -11.10 -6.81 -1.43
CA GLY A 202 -10.11 -5.95 -2.06
C GLY A 202 -9.94 -6.32 -3.54
N ASP A 203 -9.63 -5.30 -4.34
CA ASP A 203 -9.58 -5.44 -5.81
C ASP A 203 -8.16 -5.61 -6.38
N ALA A 204 -7.13 -5.41 -5.55
CA ALA A 204 -5.74 -5.56 -5.95
C ALA A 204 -4.84 -5.97 -4.76
N ASN A 205 -3.65 -6.49 -5.10
CA ASN A 205 -2.55 -6.65 -4.16
C ASN A 205 -2.18 -5.31 -3.54
N ARG A 206 -1.95 -5.33 -2.23
CA ARG A 206 -1.62 -4.12 -1.46
C ARG A 206 -0.21 -4.18 -0.93
N THR A 207 0.36 -3.02 -0.65
CA THR A 207 1.66 -2.92 0.02
C THR A 207 1.50 -2.20 1.35
N GLU A 208 1.99 -2.80 2.43
CA GLU A 208 2.03 -2.15 3.74
C GLU A 208 3.03 -0.98 3.68
N PRO A 209 2.62 0.26 4.01
CA PRO A 209 3.53 1.39 3.94
C PRO A 209 4.62 1.27 5.01
N MET A 210 5.84 1.62 4.63
CA MET A 210 6.97 1.68 5.54
C MET A 210 7.34 3.13 5.82
N LEU A 211 7.78 3.39 7.04
CA LEU A 211 8.26 4.71 7.43
C LEU A 211 9.75 4.83 7.10
N GLU A 212 10.12 5.89 6.38
CA GLU A 212 11.51 6.18 6.04
C GLU A 212 12.01 7.38 6.84
N TYR A 213 13.23 7.29 7.37
CA TYR A 213 13.91 8.46 7.94
C TYR A 213 14.69 9.21 6.87
N GLY A 214 14.25 10.44 6.56
CA GLY A 214 14.89 11.29 5.56
C GLY A 214 16.09 12.02 6.15
N ARG A 215 17.32 11.53 5.89
CA ARG A 215 18.56 12.14 6.40
C ARG A 215 18.74 13.61 6.01
N SER A 216 18.26 14.02 4.83
CA SER A 216 18.40 15.41 4.36
C SER A 216 17.48 16.40 5.08
N MET A 217 16.34 15.93 5.61
CA MET A 217 15.34 16.77 6.29
C MET A 217 15.34 16.54 7.81
N GLU A 218 16.17 15.61 8.30
CA GLU A 218 16.21 15.14 9.69
C GLU A 218 14.83 14.77 10.27
N ARG A 219 13.92 14.30 9.39
CA ARG A 219 12.53 14.01 9.72
C ARG A 219 12.06 12.72 9.06
N TYR A 220 11.04 12.10 9.66
CA TYR A 220 10.37 10.95 9.06
C TYR A 220 9.53 11.38 7.86
N LYS A 221 9.66 10.65 6.75
CA LYS A 221 8.75 10.75 5.61
C LYS A 221 7.51 9.94 5.91
N THR A 222 6.40 10.61 6.21
CA THR A 222 5.15 9.95 6.61
C THR A 222 4.13 9.85 5.48
N SER A 223 4.39 10.40 4.30
CA SER A 223 3.37 10.57 3.24
C SER A 223 2.65 9.27 2.88
N ALA A 224 3.39 8.18 2.68
CA ALA A 224 2.81 6.87 2.38
C ALA A 224 1.92 6.32 3.52
N VAL A 225 2.31 6.56 4.77
CA VAL A 225 1.57 6.13 5.95
C VAL A 225 0.33 7.01 6.17
N VAL A 226 0.46 8.32 6.03
CA VAL A 226 -0.67 9.26 6.17
C VAL A 226 -1.74 9.00 5.12
N GLN A 227 -1.35 8.77 3.86
CA GLN A 227 -2.27 8.42 2.78
C GLN A 227 -3.02 7.10 3.02
N HIS A 228 -2.46 6.20 3.83
CA HIS A 228 -3.11 4.93 4.19
C HIS A 228 -4.34 5.14 5.09
N PHE A 229 -4.31 6.15 5.96
CA PHE A 229 -5.36 6.41 6.96
C PHE A 229 -6.33 7.53 6.59
N LEU A 230 -5.98 8.41 5.65
CA LEU A 230 -6.83 9.51 5.22
C LEU A 230 -7.83 9.08 4.13
N PRO A 231 -9.02 9.70 4.07
CA PRO A 231 -9.92 9.51 2.95
C PRO A 231 -9.27 10.13 1.71
N THR A 232 -9.13 9.37 0.64
CA THR A 232 -8.60 9.88 -0.62
C THR A 232 -9.73 10.40 -1.49
N GLY A 233 -9.50 11.51 -2.18
CA GLY A 233 -10.36 11.92 -3.29
C GLY A 233 -10.26 10.95 -4.48
N ASN A 234 -10.98 11.27 -5.57
CA ASN A 234 -11.18 10.43 -6.77
C ASN A 234 -9.94 9.85 -7.51
N SER A 235 -8.69 10.10 -7.08
CA SER A 235 -7.50 9.77 -7.88
C SER A 235 -6.43 8.90 -7.19
N THR A 236 -6.59 8.49 -5.93
CA THR A 236 -5.63 7.56 -5.29
C THR A 236 -6.36 6.39 -4.64
N ILE A 237 -6.09 5.19 -5.15
CA ILE A 237 -6.60 3.92 -4.61
C ILE A 237 -5.93 3.72 -3.24
N ARG A 238 -6.72 3.74 -2.16
CA ARG A 238 -6.20 3.42 -0.82
C ARG A 238 -5.76 1.97 -0.77
N GLN A 239 -4.60 1.73 -0.17
CA GLN A 239 -4.01 0.39 -0.01
C GLN A 239 -4.69 -0.39 1.14
N MET A 240 -6.02 -0.40 1.17
CA MET A 240 -6.83 -1.05 2.20
C MET A 240 -7.94 -1.92 1.59
N MET A 241 -8.58 -2.74 2.40
CA MET A 241 -9.76 -3.49 1.98
C MET A 241 -11.03 -2.71 2.30
N THR A 242 -12.08 -2.94 1.53
CA THR A 242 -13.43 -2.44 1.83
C THR A 242 -14.12 -3.47 2.71
N MET A 243 -14.69 -3.02 3.81
CA MET A 243 -15.49 -3.85 4.72
C MET A 243 -16.97 -3.63 4.43
N GLU A 244 -17.73 -4.70 4.24
CA GLU A 244 -19.19 -4.61 4.24
C GLU A 244 -19.70 -4.30 5.64
N LYS A 245 -20.90 -3.70 5.74
CA LYS A 245 -21.50 -3.33 7.03
C LYS A 245 -21.54 -4.57 7.97
N PRO A 246 -20.82 -4.55 9.11
CA PRO A 246 -20.77 -5.70 10.01
C PRO A 246 -22.14 -6.11 10.55
N HIS A 247 -22.40 -7.42 10.65
CA HIS A 247 -23.68 -7.96 11.11
C HIS A 247 -24.05 -7.54 12.55
N SER A 248 -23.08 -7.26 13.41
CA SER A 248 -23.27 -6.93 14.83
C SER A 248 -23.55 -5.44 15.12
N LEU A 249 -23.61 -4.59 14.10
CA LEU A 249 -24.32 -3.31 14.19
C LEU A 249 -25.83 -3.49 14.51
N LEU A 250 -26.31 -4.76 14.49
CA LEU A 250 -27.68 -5.20 14.76
C LEU A 250 -27.84 -5.99 16.09
N GLY A 251 -26.92 -5.82 17.05
CA GLY A 251 -27.22 -6.18 18.45
C GLY A 251 -26.57 -7.45 19.01
N ASN A 252 -25.77 -8.17 18.21
CA ASN A 252 -25.07 -9.38 18.65
C ASN A 252 -23.62 -9.10 19.08
N LEU A 253 -23.41 -8.13 19.98
CA LEU A 253 -22.08 -7.91 20.52
C LEU A 253 -21.65 -9.06 21.43
N PRO A 254 -20.39 -9.52 21.33
CA PRO A 254 -19.87 -10.45 22.31
C PRO A 254 -19.91 -9.76 23.70
N PRO A 255 -20.21 -10.49 24.78
CA PRO A 255 -20.32 -9.94 26.14
C PRO A 255 -19.10 -9.09 26.53
N ARG A 256 -19.24 -8.14 27.47
CA ARG A 256 -18.16 -7.18 27.85
C ARG A 256 -16.79 -7.83 28.09
N TYR A 257 -16.76 -9.05 28.61
CA TYR A 257 -15.55 -9.80 28.87
C TYR A 257 -14.84 -10.29 27.60
N ARG A 258 -15.55 -10.47 26.48
CA ARG A 258 -14.99 -10.87 25.16
C ARG A 258 -14.52 -9.68 24.30
N ARG A 259 -14.35 -8.49 24.87
CA ARG A 259 -13.86 -7.30 24.14
C ARG A 259 -12.34 -7.26 24.21
N SER A 260 -11.67 -7.30 23.05
CA SER A 260 -10.21 -7.24 22.98
C SER A 260 -9.71 -5.88 23.42
N VAL A 261 -8.73 -5.85 24.33
CA VAL A 261 -8.17 -4.63 24.91
C VAL A 261 -7.11 -4.05 23.97
N VAL A 262 -7.57 -3.36 22.92
CA VAL A 262 -6.72 -2.55 22.04
C VAL A 262 -6.63 -1.08 22.45
N GLN A 263 -7.45 -0.65 23.42
CA GLN A 263 -7.37 0.69 24.00
C GLN A 263 -6.01 0.92 24.66
N SER A 264 -5.39 2.07 24.38
CA SER A 264 -4.10 2.46 24.93
C SER A 264 -4.25 3.70 25.79
N HIS A 265 -4.11 3.55 27.10
CA HIS A 265 -4.01 4.69 28.00
C HIS A 265 -2.64 5.37 27.84
N THR A 266 -2.61 6.70 27.78
CA THR A 266 -1.37 7.50 27.73
C THR A 266 -0.44 7.19 28.90
N GLY A 267 -0.96 6.95 30.11
CA GLY A 267 -0.13 6.58 31.27
C GLY A 267 0.38 5.14 31.36
N GLY A 268 0.25 4.33 30.32
CA GLY A 268 0.70 2.93 30.31
C GLY A 268 -0.10 1.98 31.22
N GLN A 269 -0.97 2.49 32.08
CA GLN A 269 -1.94 1.67 32.84
C GLN A 269 -3.06 1.21 31.91
N PHE A 270 -3.08 -0.07 31.56
CA PHE A 270 -4.15 -0.68 30.78
C PHE A 270 -5.46 -0.74 31.60
N ALA A 271 -6.60 -0.60 30.95
CA ALA A 271 -7.94 -0.75 31.53
C ALA A 271 -8.21 -2.22 31.93
N LEU A 272 -7.47 -2.75 32.92
CA LEU A 272 -7.46 -4.17 33.27
C LEU A 272 -7.88 -4.50 34.70
N ALA A 273 -8.55 -3.59 35.41
CA ALA A 273 -9.18 -4.01 36.66
C ALA A 273 -10.27 -5.09 36.42
N LYS A 274 -10.86 -5.21 35.21
CA LYS A 274 -12.03 -6.06 34.94
C LYS A 274 -12.17 -6.67 33.53
N GLY A 275 -11.07 -6.97 32.82
CA GLY A 275 -11.10 -7.81 31.61
C GLY A 275 -11.97 -7.34 30.42
N GLY A 276 -12.08 -6.03 30.19
CA GLY A 276 -12.82 -5.45 29.04
C GLY A 276 -12.44 -3.99 28.80
N SER A 277 -13.06 -3.32 27.81
CA SER A 277 -12.92 -1.86 27.63
C SER A 277 -13.42 -1.15 28.89
N GLY A 278 -12.51 -0.43 29.56
CA GLY A 278 -12.74 0.23 30.84
C GLY A 278 -12.31 1.68 30.77
N PRO A 279 -12.78 2.54 31.70
CA PRO A 279 -12.52 3.97 31.61
C PRO A 279 -11.01 4.17 31.69
N LEU A 280 -10.45 4.85 30.69
CA LEU A 280 -9.03 5.16 30.68
C LEU A 280 -8.77 6.18 31.82
N PRO A 281 -7.76 5.96 32.69
CA PRO A 281 -7.41 6.92 33.72
C PRO A 281 -7.14 8.28 33.07
N GLY A 282 -7.84 9.35 33.43
CA GLY A 282 -7.50 10.66 32.88
C GLY A 282 -6.33 11.30 33.63
N GLY A 283 -6.03 12.54 33.25
CA GLY A 283 -4.95 13.31 33.88
C GLY A 283 -3.58 13.13 33.22
N TRP A 284 -3.49 12.32 32.17
CA TRP A 284 -2.24 12.07 31.47
C TRP A 284 -2.08 12.90 30.20
N MET A 285 -0.87 13.43 30.01
CA MET A 285 -0.48 14.20 28.82
C MET A 285 0.58 13.45 28.00
N ALA A 286 0.41 13.48 26.67
CA ALA A 286 1.43 13.07 25.71
C ALA A 286 1.91 14.28 24.89
N PHE A 287 3.24 14.52 24.89
CA PHE A 287 3.87 15.46 23.98
C PHE A 287 4.01 14.85 22.59
N MET A 288 3.54 15.55 21.56
CA MET A 288 3.62 15.16 20.15
C MET A 288 4.71 15.93 19.41
N SER A 289 5.78 16.31 20.10
CA SER A 289 6.92 17.04 19.52
C SER A 289 7.92 16.13 18.80
N GLY A 290 7.97 14.84 19.19
CA GLY A 290 9.00 13.90 18.76
C GLY A 290 10.35 14.06 19.47
N ASP A 291 10.44 15.00 20.41
CA ASP A 291 11.61 15.14 21.27
C ASP A 291 11.53 14.16 22.47
N PRO A 292 12.66 13.65 22.96
CA PRO A 292 12.68 12.86 24.19
C PRO A 292 12.08 13.64 25.36
N LEU A 293 11.38 12.93 26.27
CA LEU A 293 10.71 13.56 27.42
C LEU A 293 11.63 14.46 28.24
N VAL A 294 12.87 14.03 28.49
CA VAL A 294 13.86 14.83 29.24
C VAL A 294 14.16 16.16 28.54
N THR A 295 14.23 16.18 27.21
CA THR A 295 14.43 17.40 26.42
C THR A 295 13.24 18.33 26.55
N MET A 296 12.01 17.78 26.50
CA MET A 296 10.79 18.56 26.70
C MET A 296 10.72 19.17 28.09
N LEU A 297 11.00 18.38 29.14
CA LEU A 297 10.97 18.86 30.52
C LEU A 297 12.01 19.95 30.80
N ARG A 298 13.19 19.91 30.15
CA ARG A 298 14.21 20.96 30.26
C ARG A 298 13.80 22.29 29.64
N ARG A 299 12.83 22.32 28.72
CA ARG A 299 12.32 23.56 28.12
C ARG A 299 11.31 24.28 29.01
N LEU A 300 10.80 23.61 30.04
CA LEU A 300 9.86 24.21 30.98
C LEU A 300 10.62 25.03 32.04
N PRO A 301 10.10 26.22 32.42
CA PRO A 301 10.61 26.92 33.59
C PRO A 301 10.29 26.11 34.86
N GLY A 302 11.21 26.11 35.84
CA GLY A 302 10.98 25.51 37.16
C GLY A 302 11.58 24.11 37.41
N ASN A 303 11.32 23.56 38.59
CA ASN A 303 11.79 22.23 39.00
C ASN A 303 10.80 21.15 38.52
N TYR A 304 11.23 20.34 37.55
CA TYR A 304 10.43 19.28 36.93
C TYR A 304 10.22 18.04 37.83
N ALA A 305 10.80 18.00 39.03
CA ALA A 305 10.72 16.85 39.94
C ALA A 305 9.30 16.50 40.43
N ASN A 306 8.35 17.45 40.37
CA ASN A 306 6.96 17.25 40.80
C ASN A 306 5.99 16.99 39.63
N ILE A 307 6.48 17.01 38.39
CA ILE A 307 5.65 16.74 37.22
C ILE A 307 5.41 15.22 37.14
N SER A 308 4.16 14.83 37.32
CA SER A 308 3.68 13.46 37.18
C SER A 308 2.63 13.41 36.06
N HIS A 309 2.36 12.21 35.53
CA HIS A 309 1.35 11.99 34.50
C HIS A 309 1.66 12.61 33.12
N VAL A 310 2.93 12.65 32.72
CA VAL A 310 3.35 13.16 31.41
C VAL A 310 4.25 12.16 30.70
N MET A 311 4.19 12.13 29.38
CA MET A 311 5.06 11.31 28.54
C MET A 311 5.36 11.99 27.21
N ALA A 312 6.43 11.58 26.53
CA ALA A 312 6.70 11.97 25.15
C ALA A 312 6.30 10.82 24.24
N ALA A 313 5.44 11.10 23.26
CA ALA A 313 5.07 10.11 22.26
C ALA A 313 6.29 9.71 21.43
N ASP A 314 6.25 8.50 20.88
CA ASP A 314 7.29 8.04 19.96
C ASP A 314 7.44 9.06 18.80
N PRO A 315 8.67 9.39 18.38
CA PRO A 315 8.90 10.35 17.30
C PRO A 315 8.17 10.02 15.99
N THR A 316 7.92 8.74 15.69
CA THR A 316 7.17 8.35 14.50
C THR A 316 5.68 8.66 14.64
N LEU A 317 5.09 8.37 15.80
CA LEU A 317 3.70 8.71 16.12
C LEU A 317 3.49 10.23 16.09
N ALA A 318 4.40 10.98 16.70
CA ALA A 318 4.39 12.44 16.68
C ALA A 318 4.45 12.99 15.24
N ALA A 319 5.37 12.48 14.42
CA ALA A 319 5.50 12.90 13.02
C ALA A 319 4.26 12.59 12.19
N ILE A 320 3.68 11.39 12.33
CA ILE A 320 2.47 11.00 11.59
C ILE A 320 1.30 11.88 12.02
N PHE A 321 1.12 12.10 13.32
CA PHE A 321 0.03 12.93 13.83
C PHE A 321 0.13 14.37 13.33
N ASN A 322 1.29 15.01 13.47
CA ASN A 322 1.50 16.39 13.04
C ASN A 322 1.33 16.53 11.51
N ASN A 323 1.90 15.62 10.71
CA ASN A 323 1.74 15.67 9.26
C ASN A 323 0.29 15.40 8.82
N THR A 324 -0.44 14.53 9.52
CA THR A 324 -1.87 14.30 9.25
C THR A 324 -2.69 15.54 9.57
N LEU A 325 -2.40 16.18 10.70
CA LEU A 325 -3.04 17.42 11.13
C LEU A 325 -2.79 18.57 10.15
N GLU A 326 -1.59 18.66 9.57
CA GLU A 326 -1.27 19.66 8.53
C GLU A 326 -1.99 19.41 7.20
N THR A 327 -2.23 18.14 6.86
CA THR A 327 -2.79 17.70 5.57
C THR A 327 -4.33 17.64 5.57
N SER A 328 -4.95 17.38 6.73
CA SER A 328 -6.36 17.05 6.87
C SER A 328 -7.01 17.85 8.02
N SER A 329 -7.84 17.21 8.84
CA SER A 329 -8.46 17.76 10.04
C SER A 329 -7.97 17.03 11.30
N ILE A 330 -8.21 17.66 12.45
CA ILE A 330 -7.86 17.07 13.75
C ILE A 330 -8.59 15.74 14.01
N SER A 331 -9.85 15.62 13.56
CA SER A 331 -10.64 14.40 13.69
C SER A 331 -9.99 13.21 12.97
N TRP A 332 -9.49 13.43 11.74
CA TRP A 332 -8.76 12.41 10.99
C TRP A 332 -7.37 12.10 11.57
N ALA A 333 -6.66 13.11 12.08
CA ALA A 333 -5.40 12.91 12.77
C ALA A 333 -5.57 12.04 14.03
N MET A 334 -6.60 12.32 14.83
CA MET A 334 -6.96 11.53 16.01
C MET A 334 -7.42 10.12 15.65
N SER A 335 -8.27 9.96 14.62
CA SER A 335 -8.72 8.64 14.15
C SER A 335 -7.54 7.77 13.67
N SER A 336 -6.61 8.37 12.93
CA SER A 336 -5.38 7.71 12.48
C SER A 336 -4.51 7.28 13.67
N LEU A 337 -4.32 8.15 14.65
CA LEU A 337 -3.57 7.85 15.87
C LEU A 337 -4.22 6.70 16.66
N ILE A 338 -5.53 6.75 16.90
CA ILE A 338 -6.29 5.67 17.57
C ILE A 338 -6.11 4.35 16.83
N THR A 339 -6.14 4.37 15.51
CA THR A 339 -5.95 3.18 14.67
C THR A 339 -4.55 2.59 14.87
N ILE A 340 -3.50 3.42 14.82
CA ILE A 340 -2.11 2.99 15.00
C ILE A 340 -1.89 2.41 16.41
N LEU A 341 -2.39 3.10 17.44
CA LEU A 341 -2.31 2.62 18.83
C LEU A 341 -3.03 1.28 19.01
N SER A 342 -4.18 1.12 18.34
CA SER A 342 -4.95 -0.12 18.39
C SER A 342 -4.25 -1.27 17.64
N MET A 343 -3.65 -0.99 16.48
CA MET A 343 -2.83 -1.95 15.72
C MET A 343 -1.60 -2.41 16.51
N LEU A 344 -0.88 -1.47 17.13
CA LEU A 344 0.25 -1.77 18.01
C LEU A 344 -0.15 -2.74 19.12
N ASN A 345 -1.24 -2.44 19.81
CA ASN A 345 -1.74 -3.30 20.88
C ASN A 345 -2.23 -4.65 20.37
N TYR A 346 -2.87 -4.71 19.21
CA TYR A 346 -3.38 -5.94 18.62
C TYR A 346 -2.26 -6.87 18.16
N HIS A 347 -1.38 -6.40 17.27
CA HIS A 347 -0.34 -7.24 16.68
C HIS A 347 0.77 -7.60 17.68
N SER A 348 1.05 -6.75 18.67
CA SER A 348 2.00 -7.11 19.74
C SER A 348 1.47 -8.21 20.68
N GLN A 349 0.16 -8.44 20.70
CA GLN A 349 -0.49 -9.51 21.49
C GLN A 349 -0.80 -10.75 20.66
N GLN A 350 -0.70 -10.68 19.34
CA GLN A 350 -1.07 -11.76 18.43
C GLN A 350 -0.41 -13.12 18.74
N PRO A 351 0.87 -13.19 19.15
CA PRO A 351 1.47 -14.48 19.55
C PRO A 351 0.82 -15.13 20.76
N ALA A 352 0.13 -14.36 21.61
CA ALA A 352 -0.58 -14.87 22.78
C ALA A 352 -2.01 -15.34 22.44
N PHE A 353 -2.53 -15.04 21.25
CA PHE A 353 -3.90 -15.41 20.87
C PHE A 353 -4.07 -16.93 20.76
N ASP A 354 -5.10 -17.43 21.43
CA ASP A 354 -5.43 -18.84 21.60
C ASP A 354 -6.86 -19.18 21.14
N TRP A 355 -7.72 -18.18 20.87
CA TRP A 355 -9.02 -18.45 20.25
C TRP A 355 -8.81 -18.77 18.77
N VAL A 356 -9.14 -20.00 18.36
CA VAL A 356 -9.17 -20.42 16.95
C VAL A 356 -10.58 -20.23 16.37
N ASP A 357 -10.66 -19.64 15.18
CA ASP A 357 -11.89 -19.47 14.43
C ASP A 357 -11.73 -19.89 12.96
N ASN A 358 -12.81 -20.41 12.39
CA ASN A 358 -12.83 -20.91 11.02
C ASN A 358 -13.37 -19.82 10.09
N ILE A 359 -12.61 -19.52 9.04
CA ILE A 359 -12.89 -18.43 8.12
C ILE A 359 -12.78 -18.90 6.68
N THR A 360 -13.34 -18.13 5.76
CA THR A 360 -13.13 -18.30 4.32
C THR A 360 -12.31 -17.14 3.78
N VAL A 361 -11.23 -17.46 3.06
CA VAL A 361 -10.31 -16.47 2.48
C VAL A 361 -10.01 -16.82 1.04
N SER A 362 -9.83 -15.80 0.21
CA SER A 362 -9.23 -15.93 -1.11
C SER A 362 -7.99 -15.06 -1.20
N PHE A 363 -7.02 -15.47 -2.02
CA PHE A 363 -5.79 -14.72 -2.24
C PHE A 363 -5.64 -14.35 -3.71
N PHE A 364 -4.97 -13.23 -3.97
CA PHE A 364 -4.43 -12.92 -5.28
C PHE A 364 -3.27 -13.86 -5.58
N GLU A 365 -3.44 -14.69 -6.60
CA GLU A 365 -2.36 -15.55 -7.06
C GLU A 365 -1.48 -14.82 -8.07
N ASN A 366 -0.17 -14.87 -7.84
CA ASN A 366 0.81 -14.45 -8.84
C ASN A 366 0.89 -15.53 -9.91
N VAL A 367 0.12 -15.37 -10.98
CA VAL A 367 0.19 -16.27 -12.14
C VAL A 367 1.47 -15.93 -12.92
N LEU A 368 2.54 -16.70 -12.67
CA LEU A 368 3.84 -16.55 -13.34
C LEU A 368 3.84 -16.98 -14.82
N PHE A 369 2.71 -17.47 -15.34
CA PHE A 369 2.55 -17.87 -16.73
C PHE A 369 1.29 -17.25 -17.32
N LEU A 370 1.32 -16.86 -18.60
CA LEU A 370 0.08 -16.51 -19.30
C LEU A 370 -0.81 -17.75 -19.35
N GLY A 371 -1.95 -17.72 -18.64
CA GLY A 371 -2.93 -18.81 -18.66
C GLY A 371 -3.54 -19.08 -20.03
N ASP A 372 -3.44 -18.12 -20.95
CA ASP A 372 -3.98 -18.23 -22.29
C ASP A 372 -2.90 -18.68 -23.30
N TYR A 373 -3.01 -19.94 -23.74
CA TYR A 373 -2.23 -20.51 -24.83
C TYR A 373 -2.59 -19.92 -26.21
N VAL A 374 -3.46 -18.91 -26.27
CA VAL A 374 -3.92 -18.25 -27.51
C VAL A 374 -2.75 -17.63 -28.28
N GLY A 375 -1.83 -16.96 -27.58
CA GLY A 375 -0.64 -16.40 -28.24
C GLY A 375 0.26 -17.49 -28.82
N LEU A 376 0.46 -18.57 -28.07
CA LEU A 376 1.29 -19.70 -28.49
C LEU A 376 0.67 -20.46 -29.68
N THR A 377 -0.65 -20.66 -29.67
CA THR A 377 -1.35 -21.34 -30.77
C THR A 377 -1.32 -20.53 -32.06
N ILE A 378 -1.48 -19.20 -31.99
CA ILE A 378 -1.34 -18.32 -33.16
C ILE A 378 0.06 -18.43 -33.77
N VAL A 379 1.11 -18.36 -32.94
CA VAL A 379 2.50 -18.48 -33.41
C VAL A 379 2.77 -19.85 -34.04
N LEU A 380 2.31 -20.93 -33.42
CA LEU A 380 2.47 -22.29 -33.95
C LEU A 380 1.73 -22.48 -35.28
N TRP A 381 0.54 -21.90 -35.44
CA TRP A 381 -0.21 -21.95 -36.70
C TRP A 381 0.49 -21.18 -37.82
N VAL A 382 0.99 -19.98 -37.53
CA VAL A 382 1.75 -19.17 -38.51
C VAL A 382 3.01 -19.92 -38.95
N LEU A 383 3.72 -20.54 -38.00
CA LEU A 383 4.91 -21.34 -38.29
C LEU A 383 4.59 -22.56 -39.17
N ALA A 384 3.53 -23.30 -38.83
CA ALA A 384 3.07 -24.44 -39.63
C ALA A 384 2.68 -24.02 -41.06
N ALA A 385 1.95 -22.91 -41.20
CA ALA A 385 1.59 -22.37 -42.52
C ALA A 385 2.84 -21.98 -43.33
N HIS A 386 3.84 -21.37 -42.69
CA HIS A 386 5.11 -21.05 -43.36
C HIS A 386 5.84 -22.30 -43.87
N PHE A 387 5.89 -23.36 -43.07
CA PHE A 387 6.48 -24.64 -43.50
C PHE A 387 5.72 -25.27 -44.66
N VAL A 388 4.39 -25.21 -44.67
CA VAL A 388 3.58 -25.70 -45.79
C VAL A 388 3.88 -24.91 -47.06
N VAL A 389 3.93 -23.58 -46.99
CA VAL A 389 4.26 -22.74 -48.15
C VAL A 389 5.68 -23.01 -48.66
N MET A 390 6.66 -23.14 -47.77
CA MET A 390 8.03 -23.49 -48.19
C MET A 390 8.09 -24.88 -48.84
N ALA A 391 7.41 -25.86 -48.28
CA ALA A 391 7.35 -27.20 -48.84
C ALA A 391 6.68 -27.22 -50.23
N THR A 392 5.58 -26.48 -50.41
CA THR A 392 4.92 -26.39 -51.72
C THR A 392 5.79 -25.70 -52.76
N LEU A 393 6.47 -24.61 -52.40
CA LEU A 393 7.42 -23.93 -53.29
C LEU A 393 8.57 -24.85 -53.71
N ILE A 394 9.13 -25.64 -52.78
CA ILE A 394 10.18 -26.61 -53.08
C ILE A 394 9.66 -27.69 -54.03
N VAL A 395 8.47 -28.24 -53.78
CA VAL A 395 7.87 -29.28 -54.64
C VAL A 395 7.56 -28.75 -56.04
N MET A 396 7.00 -27.54 -56.15
CA MET A 396 6.75 -26.88 -57.44
C MET A 396 8.07 -26.62 -58.16
N PHE A 397 9.09 -26.12 -57.46
CA PHE A 397 10.41 -25.91 -58.05
C PHE A 397 10.97 -27.21 -58.63
N VAL A 398 11.01 -28.30 -57.86
CA VAL A 398 11.56 -29.60 -58.32
C VAL A 398 10.75 -30.20 -59.49
N ARG A 399 9.43 -30.04 -59.51
CA ARG A 399 8.58 -30.63 -60.55
C ARG A 399 8.55 -29.83 -61.85
N ASP A 400 8.50 -28.50 -61.76
CA ASP A 400 8.24 -27.63 -62.91
C ASP A 400 9.51 -27.03 -63.52
N THR A 401 10.64 -27.01 -62.80
CA THR A 401 11.92 -26.60 -63.41
C THR A 401 12.54 -27.71 -64.26
N ARG A 402 11.94 -27.98 -65.43
CA ARG A 402 12.47 -28.92 -66.43
C ARG A 402 13.66 -28.38 -67.24
N SER A 403 14.16 -27.18 -66.96
CA SER A 403 15.32 -26.60 -67.64
C SER A 403 16.01 -25.58 -66.76
N THR A 404 16.80 -26.04 -65.79
CA THR A 404 17.79 -25.16 -65.18
C THR A 404 18.89 -24.90 -66.22
N LEU A 405 19.21 -23.63 -66.48
CA LEU A 405 20.25 -23.20 -67.42
C LEU A 405 21.68 -23.51 -66.93
N LEU A 406 21.82 -24.22 -65.82
CA LEU A 406 23.09 -24.71 -65.31
C LEU A 406 23.54 -25.91 -66.17
N GLY A 407 24.37 -25.64 -67.19
CA GLY A 407 25.15 -26.67 -67.88
C GLY A 407 24.80 -26.97 -69.35
N LYS A 408 24.01 -26.15 -70.06
CA LYS A 408 23.77 -26.37 -71.50
C LYS A 408 24.87 -25.74 -72.36
N ALA A 409 25.76 -26.56 -72.91
CA ALA A 409 26.86 -26.14 -73.78
C ALA A 409 26.41 -25.33 -75.02
N TRP A 410 25.20 -25.56 -75.54
CA TRP A 410 24.67 -24.85 -76.71
C TRP A 410 24.34 -23.37 -76.44
N SER A 411 23.94 -23.00 -75.22
CA SER A 411 23.74 -21.59 -74.88
C SER A 411 25.07 -20.85 -74.72
N ALA A 412 26.11 -21.54 -74.26
CA ALA A 412 27.47 -20.99 -74.25
C ALA A 412 28.01 -20.84 -75.68
N LEU A 413 27.77 -21.80 -76.57
CA LEU A 413 28.14 -21.71 -77.99
C LEU A 413 27.42 -20.54 -78.70
N ALA A 414 26.12 -20.37 -78.45
CA ALA A 414 25.34 -19.27 -79.02
C ALA A 414 25.88 -17.90 -78.58
N GLN A 415 26.26 -17.75 -77.30
CA GLN A 415 26.86 -16.52 -76.78
C GLN A 415 28.23 -16.21 -77.40
N VAL A 416 28.99 -17.23 -77.82
CA VAL A 416 30.29 -17.05 -78.49
C VAL A 416 30.10 -16.67 -79.96
N LEU A 417 29.14 -17.29 -80.64
CA LEU A 417 28.81 -16.99 -82.05
C LEU A 417 28.14 -15.63 -82.24
N GLU A 418 27.58 -15.03 -81.19
CA GLU A 418 27.00 -13.68 -81.22
C GLU A 418 28.07 -12.55 -81.30
N SER A 419 29.36 -12.90 -81.18
CA SER A 419 30.45 -11.94 -81.37
C SER A 419 30.82 -11.81 -82.85
N GLN A 420 30.46 -10.68 -83.45
CA GLN A 420 30.58 -10.40 -84.89
C GLN A 420 32.01 -10.55 -85.44
N GLU A 421 33.04 -10.38 -84.59
CA GLU A 421 34.45 -10.53 -84.94
C GLU A 421 34.88 -12.01 -85.16
N VAL A 422 34.18 -12.95 -84.52
CA VAL A 422 34.52 -14.38 -84.55
C VAL A 422 33.73 -15.12 -85.64
N GLU A 423 32.54 -14.63 -86.00
CA GLU A 423 31.69 -15.19 -87.06
C GLU A 423 32.40 -15.16 -88.43
N GLU A 424 33.01 -14.04 -88.83
CA GLU A 424 33.72 -13.92 -90.12
C GLU A 424 34.93 -14.88 -90.24
N HIS A 425 35.60 -15.17 -89.12
CA HIS A 425 36.77 -16.05 -89.11
C HIS A 425 36.40 -17.54 -89.12
N ILE A 426 35.24 -17.91 -88.55
CA ILE A 426 34.77 -19.30 -88.50
C ILE A 426 34.11 -19.73 -89.83
N VAL A 427 33.37 -18.83 -90.50
CA VAL A 427 32.70 -19.16 -91.77
C VAL A 427 33.71 -19.43 -92.91
N GLY A 428 34.85 -18.74 -92.92
CA GLY A 428 35.95 -18.99 -93.86
C GLY A 428 36.90 -20.13 -93.48
N ALA A 429 36.78 -20.68 -92.27
CA ALA A 429 37.67 -21.73 -91.75
C ALA A 429 37.32 -23.13 -92.26
N SER A 430 36.11 -23.34 -92.78
CA SER A 430 35.65 -24.66 -93.26
C SER A 430 36.45 -25.21 -94.45
N GLU A 431 37.16 -24.35 -95.21
CA GLU A 431 37.92 -24.75 -96.40
C GLU A 431 39.44 -24.63 -96.23
N LYS A 432 39.92 -24.27 -95.04
CA LYS A 432 41.35 -24.06 -94.75
C LYS A 432 41.84 -25.12 -93.77
N THR A 433 43.10 -25.54 -93.91
CA THR A 433 43.72 -26.43 -92.92
C THR A 433 44.19 -25.66 -91.68
N ASP A 434 44.22 -26.31 -90.52
CA ASP A 434 44.63 -25.71 -89.23
C ASP A 434 45.98 -24.98 -89.31
N SER A 435 46.92 -25.49 -90.12
CA SER A 435 48.23 -24.86 -90.29
C SER A 435 48.17 -23.52 -91.04
N GLU A 436 47.22 -23.37 -91.97
CA GLU A 436 47.03 -22.16 -92.77
C GLU A 436 46.34 -21.07 -91.93
N ILE A 437 45.33 -21.46 -91.15
CA ILE A 437 44.64 -20.57 -90.21
C ILE A 437 45.61 -20.05 -89.14
N SER A 438 46.49 -20.91 -88.60
CA SER A 438 47.48 -20.51 -87.59
C SER A 438 48.49 -19.46 -88.11
N LYS A 439 48.89 -19.55 -89.39
CA LYS A 439 49.80 -18.60 -90.03
C LYS A 439 49.14 -17.25 -90.32
N GLU A 440 47.86 -17.27 -90.67
CA GLU A 440 47.06 -16.07 -90.95
C GLU A 440 46.79 -15.29 -89.66
N LEU A 441 46.45 -16.00 -88.57
CA LEU A 441 46.30 -15.44 -87.23
C LEU A 441 47.63 -14.92 -86.65
N GLN A 442 48.79 -15.52 -86.99
CA GLN A 442 50.10 -14.97 -86.60
C GLN A 442 50.48 -13.70 -87.39
N LYS A 443 50.01 -13.54 -88.63
CA LYS A 443 50.25 -12.33 -89.45
C LYS A 443 49.34 -11.16 -89.06
N SER A 444 48.12 -11.46 -88.61
CA SER A 444 47.23 -10.48 -88.01
C SER A 444 47.67 -10.22 -86.55
N GLN A 445 48.63 -9.31 -86.35
CA GLN A 445 48.96 -8.80 -85.01
C GLN A 445 47.80 -7.93 -84.46
N GLN A 446 46.64 -8.55 -84.22
CA GLN A 446 45.57 -8.03 -83.38
C GLN A 446 45.63 -8.76 -82.03
N GLY A 447 46.29 -8.11 -81.07
CA GLY A 447 46.32 -8.57 -79.69
C GLY A 447 44.92 -8.53 -79.09
N GLY A 448 44.43 -9.68 -78.62
CA GLY A 448 43.24 -9.70 -77.76
C GLY A 448 42.39 -10.98 -77.77
N LEU A 449 42.55 -11.89 -78.73
CA LEU A 449 41.70 -13.08 -78.83
C LEU A 449 42.49 -14.36 -78.61
N ARG A 450 42.35 -14.95 -77.42
CA ARG A 450 42.81 -16.31 -77.09
C ARG A 450 41.59 -17.22 -76.99
N ALA A 451 41.24 -17.89 -78.08
CA ALA A 451 40.29 -18.99 -78.03
C ALA A 451 41.08 -20.30 -78.18
N ARG A 452 41.00 -21.20 -77.19
CA ARG A 452 41.56 -22.55 -77.27
C ARG A 452 40.43 -23.54 -77.01
N VAL A 453 40.12 -24.37 -78.02
CA VAL A 453 39.18 -25.48 -77.88
C VAL A 453 40.02 -26.74 -77.66
N GLU A 454 40.00 -27.28 -76.44
CA GLU A 454 40.76 -28.50 -76.10
C GLU A 454 39.79 -29.66 -75.88
N HIS A 455 39.89 -30.69 -76.70
CA HIS A 455 39.02 -31.87 -76.61
C HIS A 455 39.50 -32.77 -75.46
N ARG A 456 38.80 -32.72 -74.31
CA ARG A 456 39.05 -33.62 -73.19
C ARG A 456 37.77 -34.30 -72.75
N GLY A 457 37.67 -35.60 -73.03
CA GLY A 457 36.69 -36.49 -72.39
C GLY A 457 35.21 -36.16 -72.64
N GLY A 458 34.83 -35.82 -73.88
CA GLY A 458 33.43 -35.85 -74.31
C GLY A 458 32.60 -34.57 -74.11
N SER A 459 33.21 -33.45 -73.72
CA SER A 459 32.56 -32.13 -73.74
C SER A 459 33.53 -31.03 -74.19
N PHE A 460 33.02 -30.03 -74.92
CA PHE A 460 33.77 -28.86 -75.35
C PHE A 460 33.51 -27.69 -74.38
N GLU A 461 34.57 -27.09 -73.85
CA GLU A 461 34.50 -25.93 -72.97
C GLU A 461 35.27 -24.76 -73.62
N VAL A 462 34.68 -23.56 -73.60
CA VAL A 462 35.29 -22.34 -74.15
C VAL A 462 35.88 -21.56 -72.99
N VAL A 463 37.21 -21.46 -72.93
CA VAL A 463 37.93 -20.65 -71.95
C VAL A 463 38.26 -19.30 -72.59
N ARG A 464 37.85 -18.20 -71.96
CA ARG A 464 38.08 -16.82 -72.42
C ARG A 464 39.47 -16.32 -72.04
#